data_AF-F5VXV3-F1
#
_entry.id   AF-F5VXV3-F1
#
_cell.length_a   1.000
_cell.length_b   1.000
_cell.length_c   1.000
_cell.angle_alpha   90.00
_cell.angle_beta   90.00
_cell.angle_gamma   90.00
#
_symmetry.space_group_name_H-M   'P 1'
#
loop_
_entity.id
_entity.type
_entity.pdbx_description
1 polymer ?
#
loop_
_entity_poly.entity_id
_entity_poly.type
_entity_poly.pdbx_seq_one_letter_code
_entity_poly.pdbx_strand_id
1 'polypeptide(L)' 'MEDKIIELADYFISENTTYREAKKACEKLLKQVSHEIELRALESETRV' A
#
# COMPACT_ATOMS: atom_id res chain seq x y z
N MET A 1 -0.92 -0.26 -15.25
CA MET A 1 -0.94 -0.82 -13.87
C MET A 1 0.47 -1.20 -13.48
N GLU A 2 1.19 -1.85 -14.39
CA GLU A 2 2.64 -2.11 -14.30
C GLU A 2 3.47 -0.86 -13.98
N ASP A 3 3.23 0.28 -14.65
CA ASP A 3 3.95 1.53 -14.34
C ASP A 3 3.83 1.97 -12.88
N LYS A 4 2.63 1.85 -12.29
CA LYS A 4 2.39 2.18 -10.88
C LYS A 4 3.04 1.19 -9.92
N ILE A 5 3.18 -0.07 -10.35
CA ILE A 5 3.85 -1.11 -9.56
C ILE A 5 5.36 -0.83 -9.54
N ILE A 6 5.93 -0.48 -10.70
CA ILE A 6 7.34 -0.12 -10.82
C ILE A 6 7.64 1.13 -9.99
N GLU A 7 6.84 2.20 -10.13
CA GLU A 7 6.99 3.44 -9.36
C GLU A 7 6.95 3.19 -7.83
N LEU A 8 6.01 2.36 -7.37
CA LEU A 8 5.90 2.04 -5.95
C LEU A 8 7.09 1.18 -5.47
N ALA A 9 7.57 0.26 -6.30
CA ALA A 9 8.74 -0.55 -5.98
C ALA A 9 10.00 0.32 -5.86
N ASP A 10 10.23 1.21 -6.82
CA ASP A 10 11.36 2.15 -6.83
C ASP A 10 11.34 3.05 -5.60
N TYR A 11 10.17 3.57 -5.23
CA TYR A 11 9.99 4.34 -4.00
C TYR A 11 10.39 3.56 -2.74
N PHE A 12 9.92 2.32 -2.58
CA PHE A 12 10.29 1.53 -1.40
C PHE A 12 11.77 1.15 -1.36
N ILE A 13 12.37 0.92 -2.53
CA ILE A 13 13.80 0.63 -2.65
C ILE A 13 14.63 1.87 -2.30
N SER A 14 14.21 3.08 -2.72
CA SER A 14 14.94 4.31 -2.40
C SER A 14 14.86 4.70 -0.93
N GLU A 15 13.73 4.41 -0.26
CA GLU A 15 13.48 4.78 1.14
C GLU A 15 14.11 3.81 2.16
N ASN A 16 14.70 2.69 1.74
CA ASN A 16 15.20 1.65 2.64
C ASN A 16 16.62 1.19 2.29
N THR A 17 17.39 0.80 3.31
CA THR A 17 18.80 0.40 3.13
C THR A 17 18.92 -0.97 2.46
N THR A 18 17.94 -1.85 2.66
CA THR A 18 17.94 -3.20 2.11
C THR A 18 16.63 -3.55 1.42
N TYR A 19 16.68 -4.43 0.41
CA TYR A 19 15.49 -4.98 -0.23
C TYR A 19 14.55 -5.70 0.74
N ARG A 20 15.09 -6.26 1.83
CA ARG A 20 14.28 -6.91 2.86
C ARG A 20 13.44 -5.91 3.64
N GLU A 21 14.01 -4.75 3.99
CA GLU A 21 13.29 -3.66 4.64
C GLU A 21 12.26 -3.04 3.70
N ALA A 22 12.64 -2.77 2.45
CA ALA A 22 11.74 -2.29 1.40
C ALA A 22 10.51 -3.21 1.24
N LYS A 23 10.74 -4.53 1.15
CA LYS A 23 9.66 -5.52 1.07
C LYS A 23 8.75 -5.48 2.30
N LYS A 24 9.31 -5.42 3.50
CA LYS A 24 8.53 -5.35 4.76
C LYS A 24 7.70 -4.07 4.84
N ALA A 25 8.24 -2.94 4.37
CA ALA A 25 7.53 -1.67 4.29
C ALA A 25 6.35 -1.73 3.29
N CYS A 26 6.56 -2.32 2.11
CA CYS A 26 5.52 -2.55 1.12
C CYS A 26 4.38 -3.44 1.67
N GLU A 27 4.72 -4.56 2.34
CA GLU A 27 3.74 -5.43 2.97
C GLU A 27 2.92 -4.72 4.06
N LYS A 28 3.55 -3.82 4.82
CA LYS A 28 2.86 -3.00 5.82
C LYS A 28 1.89 -2.01 5.17
N LEU A 29 2.32 -1.31 4.12
CA LEU A 29 1.46 -0.38 3.39
C LEU A 29 0.23 -1.10 2.83
N LEU A 30 0.44 -2.27 2.21
CA LEU A 30 -0.66 -3.04 1.62
C LEU A 30 -1.74 -3.39 2.65
N LYS A 31 -1.35 -3.77 3.88
CA LYS A 31 -2.30 -4.01 4.98
C LYS A 31 -3.10 -2.75 5.34
N GLN A 32 -2.45 -1.60 5.39
CA GLN A 32 -3.12 -0.33 5.68
C GLN A 32 -4.09 0.07 4.56
N VAL A 33 -3.69 -0.10 3.31
CA VAL A 33 -4.55 0.16 2.13
C VAL A 33 -5.76 -0.77 2.14
N SER A 34 -5.57 -2.06 2.43
CA SER A 34 -6.68 -3.01 2.55
C SER A 34 -7.67 -2.58 3.62
N HIS A 35 -7.19 -2.18 4.79
CA HIS A 35 -8.05 -1.72 5.89
C HIS A 35 -8.82 -0.44 5.52
N GLU A 36 -8.17 0.52 4.86
CA GLU A 36 -8.83 1.74 4.39
C GLU A 36 -9.92 1.45 3.35
N ILE A 37 -9.71 0.48 2.47
CA ILE A 37 -10.73 0.04 1.50
C ILE A 37 -11.95 -0.51 2.23
N GLU A 38 -11.75 -1.37 3.23
CA GLU A 38 -12.83 -1.92 4.06
C GLU A 38 -13.60 -0.81 4.78
N LEU A 39 -12.88 0.16 5.37
CA LEU A 39 -13.50 1.29 6.07
C LEU A 39 -14.38 2.11 5.11
N ARG A 40 -13.87 2.44 3.92
CA ARG A 40 -14.63 3.21 2.92
C ARG A 40 -15.84 2.46 2.38
N ALA A 41 -15.76 1.13 2.28
CA ALA A 41 -16.90 0.30 1.92
C ALA A 41 -18.02 0.45 2.97
N LEU A 42 -17.68 0.33 4.26
CA LEU A 42 -18.63 0.53 5.36
C LEU A 42 -19.23 1.94 5.38
N GLU A 43 -18.40 2.97 5.18
CA GLU A 43 -18.87 4.36 5.10
C GLU A 43 -19.82 4.58 3.92
N SER A 44 -19.56 3.93 2.77
CA SER A 44 -20.42 4.00 1.59
C SER A 44 -21.77 3.33 1.81
N GLU A 45 -21.82 2.24 2.58
CA GLU A 45 -23.07 1.53 2.91
C GLU A 45 -23.92 2.30 3.94
N THR A 46 -23.28 3.11 4.79
CA THR A 46 -23.95 3.89 5.85
C THR A 46 -24.47 5.24 5.35
N ARG A 47 -24.04 5.70 4.16
CA ARG A 47 -24.60 6.87 3.47
C ARG A 47 -25.97 6.51 2.88
N VAL A 48 -27.02 6.84 3.65
CA VAL A 48 -28.45 6.80 3.24
C VAL A 48 -28.71 7.64 1.99
#